data_AF-A0A7W0RHB8-F1
#
_entry.id   AF-A0A7W0RHB8-F1
#
_cell.length_a   1.000
_cell.length_b   1.000
_cell.length_c   1.000
_cell.angle_alpha   90.00
_cell.angle_beta   90.00
_cell.angle_gamma   90.00
#
_symmetry.space_group_name_H-M   'P 1'
#
loop_
_entity.id
_entity.type
_entity.pdbx_description
1 polymer ?
#
loop_
_entity_poly.entity_id
_entity_poly.type
_entity_poly.pdbx_seq_one_letter_code
_entity_poly.pdbx_strand_id
1 'polypeptide(L)'
;MRYRYWDACCFLGWLRGESDKLDECKAGIRHAEEGKLTIVTSALTLAEVLWLKGKDPIPKDDRDKVRRFFENDYIALYDVDRTIGELAQDVVWDHGVKPKERSTWPRHLASGSVLVSNSSTPSTRS
;
A
#
# COMPACT_ATOMS: atom_id res chain seq x y z
N MET A 1 4.64 -0.33 -20.59
CA MET A 1 4.71 0.14 -19.19
C MET A 1 3.71 -0.64 -18.36
N ARG A 2 4.09 -1.26 -17.24
CA ARG A 2 3.15 -1.95 -16.33
C ARG A 2 3.01 -1.16 -15.03
N TYR A 3 1.80 -1.09 -14.49
CA TYR A 3 1.52 -0.49 -13.19
C TYR A 3 1.25 -1.58 -12.17
N ARG A 4 1.82 -1.46 -10.96
CA ARG A 4 1.54 -2.38 -9.85
C ARG A 4 1.26 -1.57 -8.60
N TYR A 5 0.12 -1.84 -7.98
CA TYR A 5 -0.24 -1.23 -6.72
C TYR A 5 0.57 -1.82 -5.56
N TRP A 6 1.15 -0.97 -4.71
CA TRP A 6 1.76 -1.36 -3.45
C TRP A 6 0.98 -0.79 -2.27
N ASP A 7 0.65 -1.66 -1.32
CA ASP A 7 0.03 -1.30 -0.04
C ASP A 7 1.11 -0.98 1.02
N ALA A 8 0.72 -0.34 2.11
CA ALA A 8 1.61 0.01 3.23
C ALA A 8 2.43 -1.18 3.75
N CYS A 9 1.85 -2.39 3.74
CA CYS A 9 2.54 -3.59 4.20
C CYS A 9 3.71 -4.03 3.31
N CYS A 10 3.67 -3.73 2.00
CA CYS A 10 4.75 -4.01 1.05
C CYS A 10 5.94 -3.09 1.32
N PHE A 11 5.67 -1.79 1.47
CA PHE A 11 6.70 -0.80 1.84
C PHE A 11 7.35 -1.12 3.17
N LEU A 12 6.55 -1.52 4.16
CA LEU A 12 7.04 -1.85 5.48
C LEU A 12 7.95 -3.10 5.46
N GLY A 13 7.53 -4.15 4.74
CA GLY A 13 8.33 -5.36 4.57
C GLY A 13 9.66 -5.08 3.89
N TRP A 14 9.66 -4.19 2.88
CA TRP A 14 10.88 -3.71 2.24
C TRP A 14 11.79 -2.92 3.19
N LEU A 15 11.25 -1.90 3.87
CA LEU A 15 12.03 -0.99 4.72
C LEU A 15 12.67 -1.72 5.92
N ARG A 16 12.02 -2.77 6.43
CA ARG A 16 12.51 -3.59 7.54
C ARG A 16 13.37 -4.77 7.12
N GLY A 17 13.40 -5.09 5.83
CA GLY A 17 14.08 -6.29 5.35
C GLY A 17 13.45 -7.58 5.86
N GLU A 18 12.11 -7.66 5.89
CA GLU A 18 11.41 -8.90 6.25
C GLU A 18 11.68 -9.97 5.19
N SER A 19 12.24 -11.11 5.61
CA SER A 19 12.73 -12.17 4.71
C SER A 19 11.64 -12.84 3.87
N ASP A 20 10.39 -12.83 4.34
CA ASP A 20 9.22 -13.37 3.64
C ASP A 20 8.77 -12.52 2.46
N LYS A 21 9.09 -11.22 2.46
CA LYS A 21 8.64 -10.24 1.44
C LYS A 21 9.77 -9.62 0.64
N LEU A 22 11.01 -9.82 1.08
CA LEU A 22 12.18 -9.24 0.44
C LEU A 22 12.33 -9.68 -1.01
N ASP A 23 12.15 -10.96 -1.34
CA ASP A 23 12.45 -11.44 -2.69
C ASP A 23 11.43 -10.93 -3.73
N GLU A 24 10.14 -10.90 -3.37
CA GLU A 24 9.10 -10.31 -4.23
C GLU A 24 9.24 -8.79 -4.35
N CYS A 25 9.58 -8.10 -3.25
CA CYS A 25 9.79 -6.65 -3.26
C CYS A 25 11.06 -6.26 -4.03
N LYS A 26 12.16 -7.04 -3.91
CA LYS A 26 13.41 -6.85 -4.66
C LYS A 26 13.17 -6.98 -6.16
N ALA A 27 12.47 -8.02 -6.58
CA ALA A 27 12.15 -8.22 -8.00
C ALA A 27 11.27 -7.07 -8.53
N GLY A 28 10.28 -6.63 -7.74
CA GLY A 28 9.45 -5.48 -8.06
C GLY A 28 10.23 -4.19 -8.23
N ILE A 29 11.10 -3.85 -7.27
CA ILE A 29 11.93 -2.64 -7.30
C ILE A 29 12.93 -2.69 -8.45
N ARG A 30 13.59 -3.83 -8.68
CA ARG A 30 14.51 -3.97 -9.82
C ARG A 30 13.82 -3.72 -11.15
N HIS A 31 12.62 -4.27 -11.35
CA HIS A 31 11.85 -3.99 -12.56
C HIS A 31 11.38 -2.53 -12.64
N ALA A 32 11.20 -1.87 -11.49
CA ALA A 32 10.84 -0.47 -11.41
C ALA A 32 12.02 0.45 -11.78
N GLU A 33 13.21 0.14 -11.27
CA GLU A 33 14.48 0.78 -11.62
C GLU A 33 14.84 0.60 -13.11
N GLU A 34 14.55 -0.58 -13.68
CA GLU A 34 14.72 -0.86 -15.11
C GLU A 34 13.66 -0.17 -16.00
N GLY A 35 12.73 0.60 -15.43
CA GLY A 35 11.66 1.30 -16.17
C GLY A 35 10.59 0.38 -16.75
N LYS A 36 10.56 -0.90 -16.33
CA LYS A 36 9.58 -1.90 -16.80
C LYS A 36 8.29 -1.85 -15.98
N LEU A 37 8.36 -1.31 -14.77
CA LEU A 37 7.27 -1.22 -13.81
C LEU A 37 7.19 0.17 -13.19
N THR A 38 5.98 0.68 -12.98
CA THR A 38 5.73 1.81 -12.09
C THR A 38 4.96 1.30 -10.87
N ILE A 39 5.48 1.58 -9.69
CA ILE A 39 4.82 1.29 -8.42
C ILE A 39 3.81 2.40 -8.18
N VAL A 40 2.54 2.05 -8.07
CA VAL A 40 1.46 2.99 -7.82
C VAL A 40 1.03 2.86 -6.36
N THR A 41 0.86 3.98 -5.66
CA THR A 41 0.35 3.96 -4.29
C THR A 41 -0.46 5.21 -3.97
N SER A 42 -1.21 5.17 -2.86
CA SER A 42 -2.00 6.32 -2.41
C SER A 42 -1.18 7.23 -1.50
N ALA A 43 -1.46 8.54 -1.51
CA ALA A 43 -0.83 9.48 -0.58
C ALA A 43 -1.09 9.13 0.89
N LEU A 44 -2.19 8.43 1.19
CA LEU A 44 -2.52 7.93 2.53
C LEU A 44 -1.47 6.92 3.02
N THR A 45 -0.86 6.17 2.10
CA THR A 45 0.15 5.15 2.41
C THR A 45 1.42 5.75 3.01
N LEU A 46 1.72 7.03 2.74
CA LEU A 46 2.85 7.75 3.34
C LEU A 46 2.74 7.85 4.87
N ALA A 47 1.51 7.99 5.39
CA ALA A 47 1.27 8.02 6.82
C ALA A 47 1.09 6.61 7.39
N GLU A 48 0.43 5.71 6.64
CA GLU A 48 0.15 4.34 7.08
C GLU A 48 1.43 3.52 7.32
N VAL A 49 2.46 3.72 6.49
CA VAL A 49 3.74 3.00 6.62
C VAL A 49 4.42 3.27 7.97
N LEU A 50 4.12 4.40 8.63
CA LEU A 50 4.67 4.73 9.94
C LEU A 50 4.04 3.90 11.06
N TRP A 51 2.76 3.53 10.90
CA TRP A 51 1.92 2.92 11.92
C TRP A 51 1.01 1.84 11.31
N LEU A 52 1.54 0.62 11.23
CA LEU A 52 0.78 -0.55 10.77
C LEU A 52 0.36 -1.42 11.97
N LYS A 53 -0.93 -1.76 12.07
CA LYS A 53 -1.48 -2.60 13.14
C LYS A 53 -0.69 -3.91 13.28
N GLY A 54 -0.30 -4.24 14.50
CA GLY A 54 0.42 -5.49 14.81
C GLY A 54 1.91 -5.46 14.48
N LYS A 55 2.49 -4.29 14.20
CA LYS A 55 3.93 -4.11 13.98
C LYS A 55 4.45 -2.89 14.72
N ASP A 56 5.70 -2.96 15.18
CA ASP A 56 6.35 -1.84 15.88
C ASP A 56 6.43 -0.61 14.97
N PRO A 57 6.28 0.63 15.44
CA PRO A 57 6.43 1.82 14.60
C PRO A 57 7.83 1.94 13.99
N ILE A 58 7.95 2.59 12.82
CA ILE A 58 9.26 2.91 12.24
C ILE A 58 9.97 3.94 13.17
N PRO A 59 11.24 3.74 13.54
CA PRO A 59 12.00 4.71 14.33
C PRO A 59 12.08 6.08 13.66
N LYS A 60 12.09 7.15 14.45
CA LYS A 60 12.21 8.52 13.91
C LYS A 60 13.53 8.74 13.17
N ASP A 61 14.58 8.00 13.53
CA ASP A 61 15.90 8.07 12.89
C ASP A 61 15.86 7.62 11.43
N ASP A 62 14.89 6.77 11.05
CA ASP A 62 14.68 6.32 9.67
C ASP A 62 13.82 7.29 8.83
N ARG A 63 13.39 8.44 9.39
CA ARG A 63 12.50 9.39 8.72
C ARG A 63 12.99 9.78 7.32
N ASP A 64 14.26 10.14 7.21
CA ASP A 64 14.83 10.62 5.93
C ASP A 64 15.01 9.46 4.95
N LYS A 65 15.28 8.25 5.45
CA LYS A 65 15.33 7.04 4.62
C LYS A 65 13.97 6.73 4.01
N VAL A 66 12.89 6.82 4.81
CA VAL A 66 11.52 6.62 4.34
C VAL A 66 11.14 7.69 3.32
N ARG A 67 11.42 8.96 3.58
CA ARG A 67 11.11 10.06 2.65
C ARG A 67 11.80 9.91 1.31
N ARG A 68 13.12 9.69 1.32
CA ARG A 68 13.91 9.46 0.10
C ARG A 68 13.42 8.24 -0.68
N PHE A 69 12.87 7.24 0.00
CA PHE A 69 12.31 6.08 -0.68
C PHE A 69 11.09 6.46 -1.54
N PHE A 70 10.20 7.32 -1.06
CA PHE A 70 9.02 7.75 -1.81
C PHE A 70 9.32 8.80 -2.90
N GLU A 71 10.52 9.39 -2.89
CA GLU A 71 10.98 10.35 -3.90
C GLU A 71 11.52 9.69 -5.18
N ASN A 72 11.56 8.35 -5.25
CA ASN A 72 12.02 7.64 -6.43
C ASN A 72 11.04 7.80 -7.61
N ASP A 73 11.58 8.06 -8.81
CA ASP A 73 10.80 8.28 -10.05
C ASP A 73 9.90 7.11 -10.44
N TYR A 74 10.22 5.90 -9.98
CA TYR A 74 9.44 4.70 -10.24
C TYR A 74 8.24 4.54 -9.30
N ILE A 75 8.01 5.48 -8.37
CA ILE A 75 6.87 5.51 -7.45
C ILE A 75 5.93 6.65 -7.86
N ALA A 76 4.72 6.28 -8.28
CA ALA A 76 3.64 7.22 -8.57
C ALA A 76 2.68 7.28 -7.37
N LEU A 77 2.63 8.45 -6.73
CA LEU A 77 1.71 8.77 -5.64
C LEU A 77 0.43 9.41 -6.21
N TYR A 78 -0.72 8.88 -5.79
CA TYR A 78 -2.04 9.42 -6.15
C TYR A 78 -2.78 9.89 -4.90
N ASP A 79 -3.31 11.10 -4.96
CA ASP A 79 -4.20 11.63 -3.93
C ASP A 79 -5.57 10.94 -4.00
N VAL A 80 -6.17 10.74 -2.83
CA VAL A 80 -7.55 10.25 -2.74
C VAL A 80 -8.45 11.46 -2.56
N ASP A 81 -9.12 11.83 -3.65
CA ASP A 81 -10.14 12.86 -3.63
C ASP A 81 -11.54 12.28 -3.34
N ARG A 82 -12.54 13.16 -3.29
CA ARG A 82 -13.93 12.77 -3.06
C ARG A 82 -14.43 11.78 -4.12
N THR A 83 -14.10 12.00 -5.39
CA THR A 83 -14.56 11.16 -6.50
C THR A 83 -13.99 9.75 -6.39
N ILE A 84 -12.69 9.61 -6.11
CA ILE A 84 -12.06 8.31 -5.85
C ILE A 84 -12.68 7.66 -4.62
N GLY A 85 -12.96 8.43 -3.57
CA GLY A 85 -13.61 7.95 -2.36
C GLY A 85 -15.06 7.47 -2.57
N GLU A 86 -15.81 8.09 -3.47
CA GLU A 86 -17.17 7.68 -3.84
C GLU A 86 -17.14 6.42 -4.72
N LEU A 87 -16.25 6.34 -5.72
CA LEU A 87 -16.03 5.13 -6.52
C LEU A 87 -15.63 3.93 -5.65
N ALA A 88 -14.81 4.17 -4.62
CA ALA A 88 -14.45 3.17 -3.65
C ALA A 88 -15.66 2.64 -2.86
N GLN A 89 -16.66 3.49 -2.55
CA GLN A 89 -17.88 3.06 -1.89
C GLN A 89 -18.70 2.14 -2.79
N ASP A 90 -18.83 2.50 -4.08
CA ASP A 90 -19.52 1.68 -5.07
C ASP A 90 -18.90 0.27 -5.15
N VAL A 91 -17.57 0.18 -5.22
CA VAL A 91 -16.85 -1.11 -5.21
C VAL A 91 -17.15 -1.94 -3.95
N VAL A 92 -17.23 -1.30 -2.78
CA VAL A 92 -17.54 -1.98 -1.51
C VAL A 92 -18.97 -2.49 -1.49
N TRP A 93 -19.92 -1.69 -1.98
CA TRP A 93 -21.33 -2.05 -2.05
C TRP A 93 -21.58 -3.18 -3.06
N ASP A 94 -20.97 -3.07 -4.25
CA ASP A 94 -21.21 -3.99 -5.37
C ASP A 94 -20.51 -5.33 -5.19
N HIS A 95 -19.33 -5.33 -4.56
CA HIS A 95 -18.49 -6.53 -4.45
C HIS A 95 -18.33 -7.05 -3.02
N GLY A 96 -18.92 -6.38 -2.03
CA GLY A 96 -18.82 -6.78 -0.61
C GLY A 96 -17.38 -6.79 -0.08
N VAL A 97 -16.45 -6.12 -0.78
CA VAL A 97 -15.06 -6.04 -0.38
C VAL A 97 -14.97 -5.17 0.85
N LYS A 98 -14.59 -5.76 1.99
CA LYS A 98 -14.40 -4.97 3.20
C LYS A 98 -13.25 -3.98 2.98
N PRO A 99 -13.45 -2.67 3.24
CA PRO A 99 -12.35 -1.74 3.34
C PRO A 99 -11.33 -2.30 4.33
N LYS A 100 -10.04 -2.09 4.05
CA LYS A 100 -9.01 -2.51 4.99
C LYS A 100 -9.27 -1.82 6.32
N GLU A 101 -9.46 -2.62 7.38
CA GLU A 101 -9.76 -2.06 8.69
C GLU A 101 -8.56 -1.23 9.16
N ARG A 102 -8.73 0.08 9.25
CA ARG A 102 -7.71 1.00 9.74
C ARG A 102 -7.62 0.82 11.26
N SER A 103 -6.43 0.52 11.77
CA SER A 103 -6.13 0.57 13.20
C SER A 103 -6.56 1.91 13.76
N THR A 104 -7.46 1.88 14.73
CA THR A 104 -7.69 2.83 15.83
C THR A 104 -6.83 4.09 15.81
N TRP A 105 -7.09 5.01 14.88
CA TRP A 105 -6.78 6.42 15.08
C TRP A 105 -7.76 6.96 16.14
N PRO A 106 -7.43 8.02 16.92
CA PRO A 106 -8.45 8.82 17.56
C PRO A 106 -9.50 9.20 16.49
N ARG A 107 -10.79 8.98 16.78
CA ARG A 107 -11.94 9.00 15.83
C ARG A 107 -12.14 10.30 15.01
N HIS A 108 -11.21 11.25 15.05
CA HIS A 108 -11.38 12.57 14.49
C HIS A 108 -10.60 12.86 13.20
N LEU A 109 -9.74 11.97 12.67
CA LEU A 109 -8.80 12.38 11.59
C LEU A 109 -8.44 11.42 10.44
N ALA A 110 -9.15 10.32 10.14
CA ALA A 110 -8.66 9.41 9.09
C ALA A 110 -9.64 9.12 7.95
N SER A 111 -9.34 9.71 6.79
CA SER A 111 -9.89 9.46 5.45
C SER A 111 -9.72 8.00 5.02
N GLY A 112 -10.68 7.47 4.26
CA GLY A 112 -10.73 6.08 3.80
C GLY A 112 -9.73 5.78 2.67
N SER A 113 -9.01 4.66 2.78
CA SER A 113 -8.26 4.04 1.68
C SER A 113 -8.97 2.75 1.27
N VAL A 114 -9.40 2.65 0.01
CA VAL A 114 -9.84 1.39 -0.63
C VAL A 114 -8.98 1.21 -1.86
N LEU A 115 -8.01 0.30 -1.83
CA LEU A 115 -7.37 -0.18 -3.04
C LEU A 115 -7.21 -1.70 -3.01
N VAL A 116 -7.64 -2.28 -4.13
CA VAL A 116 -7.96 -3.68 -4.40
C VAL A 116 -6.74 -4.61 -4.26
N SER A 117 -6.90 -5.69 -3.47
CA SER A 117 -6.12 -6.93 -3.63
C SER A 117 -7.06 -8.02 -4.11
N ASN A 118 -7.01 -8.35 -5.41
CA ASN A 118 -7.75 -9.48 -5.96
C ASN A 118 -6.90 -10.75 -5.84
N SER A 119 -7.32 -11.69 -4.99
CA SER A 119 -6.86 -13.07 -5.03
C SER A 119 -8.07 -13.99 -4.94
N SER A 120 -8.71 -14.23 -6.08
CA SER A 120 -9.71 -15.29 -6.23
C SER A 120 -9.05 -16.51 -6.86
N THR A 121 -8.98 -17.61 -6.11
CA THR A 121 -9.15 -18.96 -6.68
C THR A 121 -10.05 -19.79 -5.76
N PRO A 122 -10.96 -20.60 -6.32
CA PRO A 122 -12.08 -21.19 -5.58
C PRO A 122 -11.71 -22.56 -5.00
N SER A 123 -12.10 -22.80 -3.76
CA SER A 123 -12.08 -24.13 -3.14
C SER A 123 -13.25 -24.96 -3.70
N THR A 124 -12.95 -25.91 -4.58
CA THR A 124 -13.85 -27.02 -4.90
C THR A 124 -13.90 -27.98 -3.71
N ARG A 125 -15.06 -28.02 -3.05
CA ARG A 125 -15.42 -29.02 -2.05
C ARG A 125 -16.00 -30.23 -2.78
N SER A 126 -15.38 -31.39 -2.62
CA SER A 126 -15.98 -32.72 -2.82
C SER A 126 -16.15 -33.37 -1.46
#